data_AF-A0AB39WBN5-F1
#
_entry.id   AF-A0AB39WBN5-F1
#
_cell.length_a   1.000
_cell.length_b   1.000
_cell.length_c   1.000
_cell.angle_alpha   90.00
_cell.angle_beta   90.00
_cell.angle_gamma   90.00
#
_symmetry.space_group_name_H-M   'P 1'
#
loop_
_entity.id
_entity.type
_entity.pdbx_description
1 polymer ?
#
loop_
_entity_poly.entity_id
_entity_poly.type
_entity_poly.pdbx_seq_one_letter_code
_entity_poly.pdbx_strand_id
1 'polypeptide(L)'
;MKIASFTIPAIPRKLSPEQLFMVTILFVNGGNYLYNLLLGRILGPAAFSDAAILITFLLILSFVGMTFQIVSAKYAVLYKDKKLSLFTQSITKYAALTGVCIGVLIFVFNKELQELFHTKTATMFVIFSFGIPLYFLMSINRGLYQGQNVMNKLAFTYQTEMASRLLLTIAAILLFPDFPPSIIVATGITVSFVFGLYPFQKNIVGDLKIKKELVSADDLIDSKGVFTFFMLTAFYELTQIIINNSDIILVKHYFDNEQAGYYASLALIGRVVYFVAWMFVMLLLPKVIQLKKDGKETQPLLMKYVSYIAVLSTVIVLVTFLFPETVVNLMFGKEYLSIAFLLWKYALATSIFAIANIFAYYFLSINQYIPVVVSAIIGLTQIGLIVFFHDSLEQVVHVQIIAMVILLFSQLSFFFYQNKKNVRLR
;
A
#
# COMPACT_ATOMS: atom_id res chain seq x y z
N MET A 1 -4.48 -57.48 7.42
CA MET A 1 -4.98 -56.09 7.24
C MET A 1 -4.10 -55.18 8.09
N LYS A 2 -3.03 -54.59 7.52
CA LYS A 2 -2.11 -53.70 8.25
C LYS A 2 -2.66 -52.27 8.17
N ILE A 3 -3.09 -51.75 9.31
CA ILE A 3 -3.55 -50.36 9.45
C ILE A 3 -2.32 -49.47 9.27
N ALA A 4 -2.32 -48.67 8.21
CA ALA A 4 -1.30 -47.65 7.98
C ALA A 4 -1.45 -46.56 9.05
N SER A 5 -0.42 -46.42 9.89
CA SER A 5 -0.33 -45.32 10.85
C SER A 5 -0.17 -44.00 10.11
N PHE A 6 -1.22 -43.18 10.14
CA PHE A 6 -1.17 -41.80 9.70
C PHE A 6 -0.23 -41.02 10.64
N THR A 7 1.00 -40.81 10.22
CA THR A 7 1.92 -39.91 10.92
C THR A 7 1.51 -38.49 10.59
N ILE A 8 0.95 -37.79 11.58
CA ILE A 8 0.69 -36.35 11.48
C ILE A 8 2.04 -35.68 11.20
N PRO A 9 2.19 -34.90 10.11
CA PRO A 9 3.43 -34.21 9.84
C PRO A 9 3.75 -33.29 11.02
N ALA A 10 4.92 -33.48 11.62
CA ALA A 10 5.38 -32.69 12.75
C ALA A 10 5.35 -31.20 12.37
N ILE A 11 4.64 -30.39 13.16
CA ILE A 11 4.66 -28.93 13.02
C ILE A 11 6.12 -28.49 13.17
N PRO A 12 6.72 -27.80 12.18
CA PRO A 12 8.11 -27.41 12.25
C PRO A 12 8.33 -26.51 13.48
N ARG A 13 9.22 -26.93 14.39
CA ARG A 13 9.52 -26.24 15.67
C ARG A 13 10.17 -24.87 15.49
N LYS A 14 10.55 -24.46 14.28
CA LYS A 14 11.13 -23.14 13.95
C LYS A 14 10.52 -22.63 12.66
N LEU A 15 9.98 -21.41 12.70
CA LEU A 15 9.51 -20.67 11.52
C LEU A 15 10.69 -20.38 10.59
N SER A 16 10.48 -20.49 9.27
CA SER A 16 11.48 -20.05 8.29
C SER A 16 11.67 -18.52 8.34
N PRO A 17 12.80 -17.97 7.86
CA PRO A 17 13.00 -16.52 7.78
C PRO A 17 11.87 -15.78 7.05
N GLU A 18 11.31 -16.40 6.01
CA GLU A 18 10.18 -15.86 5.24
C GLU A 18 8.87 -15.89 6.05
N GLN A 19 8.62 -16.98 6.80
CA GLN A 19 7.45 -17.07 7.68
C GLN A 19 7.55 -16.06 8.84
N LEU A 20 8.74 -15.90 9.42
CA LEU A 20 9.01 -14.91 10.46
C LEU A 20 8.83 -13.47 9.92
N PHE A 21 9.26 -13.23 8.68
CA PHE A 21 9.03 -11.97 8.00
C PHE A 21 7.53 -11.71 7.77
N MET A 22 6.75 -12.70 7.34
CA MET A 22 5.30 -12.56 7.19
C MET A 22 4.62 -12.18 8.52
N VAL A 23 4.96 -12.85 9.62
CA VAL A 23 4.45 -12.50 10.96
C VAL A 23 4.87 -11.09 11.36
N THR A 24 6.11 -10.70 11.06
CA THR A 24 6.60 -9.34 11.31
C THR A 24 5.81 -8.29 10.55
N ILE A 25 5.53 -8.52 9.26
CA ILE A 25 4.76 -7.57 8.46
C ILE A 25 3.32 -7.44 8.98
N LEU A 26 2.71 -8.52 9.45
CA LEU A 26 1.40 -8.45 10.11
C LEU A 26 1.46 -7.58 11.37
N PHE A 27 2.49 -7.76 12.20
CA PHE A 27 2.70 -6.93 13.39
C PHE A 27 2.91 -5.45 13.04
N VAL A 28 3.73 -5.16 12.02
CA VAL A 28 3.97 -3.80 11.51
C VAL A 28 2.69 -3.16 11.00
N ASN A 29 1.89 -3.87 10.22
CA ASN A 29 0.60 -3.37 9.74
C ASN A 29 -0.38 -3.11 10.88
N GLY A 30 -0.43 -4.01 11.87
CA GLY A 30 -1.21 -3.80 13.10
C GLY A 30 -0.77 -2.55 13.87
N GLY A 31 0.54 -2.31 13.98
CA GLY A 31 1.10 -1.11 14.59
C GLY A 31 0.79 0.17 13.82
N ASN A 32 0.87 0.16 12.48
CA ASN A 32 0.45 1.27 11.63
C ASN A 32 -1.06 1.55 11.77
N TYR A 33 -1.87 0.51 11.87
CA TYR A 33 -3.30 0.65 12.10
C TYR A 33 -3.60 1.26 13.48
N LEU A 34 -2.93 0.75 14.52
CA LEU A 34 -3.02 1.27 15.89
C LEU A 34 -2.58 2.75 15.95
N TYR A 35 -1.51 3.13 15.25
CA TYR A 35 -1.07 4.52 15.13
C TYR A 35 -2.19 5.43 14.62
N ASN A 36 -2.82 5.06 13.50
CA ASN A 36 -3.92 5.84 12.93
C ASN A 36 -5.14 5.91 13.88
N LEU A 37 -5.44 4.79 14.55
CA LEU A 37 -6.54 4.71 15.52
C LEU A 37 -6.31 5.64 16.72
N LEU A 38 -5.11 5.61 17.28
CA LEU A 38 -4.73 6.44 18.42
C LEU A 38 -4.74 7.93 18.05
N LEU A 39 -4.21 8.29 16.88
CA LEU A 39 -4.29 9.67 16.40
C LEU A 39 -5.74 10.14 16.25
N GLY A 40 -6.61 9.31 15.67
CA GLY A 40 -8.03 9.64 15.52
C GLY A 40 -8.73 9.88 16.86
N ARG A 41 -8.45 9.03 17.86
CA ARG A 41 -9.03 9.14 19.20
C ARG A 41 -8.51 10.32 20.01
N ILE A 42 -7.22 10.62 19.92
CA ILE A 42 -6.58 11.65 20.75
C ILE A 42 -6.85 13.05 20.19
N LEU A 43 -6.87 13.20 18.86
CA LEU A 43 -6.92 14.50 18.20
C LEU A 43 -8.34 15.00 17.91
N GLY A 44 -9.32 14.10 17.88
CA GLY A 44 -10.66 14.39 17.37
C GLY A 44 -10.71 14.61 15.85
N PRO A 45 -11.90 14.67 15.24
CA PRO A 45 -12.07 14.62 13.78
C PRO A 45 -11.32 15.73 13.04
N ALA A 46 -11.48 16.98 13.49
CA ALA A 46 -10.92 18.13 12.80
C ALA A 46 -9.39 18.10 12.72
N ALA A 47 -8.69 17.83 13.83
CA ALA A 47 -7.23 17.75 13.83
C ALA A 47 -6.71 16.42 13.25
N PHE A 48 -7.48 15.33 13.38
CA PHE A 48 -7.15 14.07 12.72
C PHE A 48 -7.18 14.19 11.19
N SER A 49 -8.01 15.06 10.61
CA SER A 49 -8.03 15.26 9.15
C SER A 49 -6.69 15.73 8.58
N ASP A 50 -5.95 16.60 9.29
CA ASP A 50 -4.60 17.04 8.90
C ASP A 50 -3.58 15.90 9.04
N ALA A 51 -3.71 15.07 10.08
CA ALA A 51 -2.89 13.87 10.20
C ALA A 51 -3.19 12.86 9.08
N ALA A 52 -4.46 12.64 8.76
CA ALA A 52 -4.94 11.70 7.76
C ALA A 52 -4.48 12.05 6.34
N ILE A 53 -4.38 13.35 6.00
CA ILE A 53 -3.82 13.76 4.71
C ILE A 53 -2.32 13.47 4.63
N LEU A 54 -1.54 13.68 5.70
CA LEU A 54 -0.12 13.28 5.73
C LEU A 54 0.06 11.77 5.61
N ILE A 55 -0.80 10.99 6.28
CA ILE A 55 -0.80 9.53 6.17
C ILE A 55 -1.15 9.11 4.74
N THR A 56 -2.11 9.78 4.10
CA THR A 56 -2.46 9.55 2.70
C THR A 56 -1.28 9.89 1.77
N PHE A 57 -0.59 11.00 1.99
CA PHE A 57 0.64 11.36 1.26
C PHE A 57 1.74 10.31 1.45
N LEU A 58 1.90 9.80 2.67
CA LEU A 58 2.81 8.70 2.97
C LEU A 58 2.42 7.42 2.23
N LEU A 59 1.12 7.08 2.16
CA LEU A 59 0.65 5.91 1.41
C LEU A 59 0.94 6.07 -0.09
N ILE A 60 0.66 7.24 -0.69
CA ILE A 60 1.00 7.53 -2.09
C ILE A 60 2.51 7.38 -2.31
N LEU A 61 3.31 8.01 -1.46
CA LEU A 61 4.77 7.89 -1.49
C LEU A 61 5.22 6.43 -1.36
N SER A 62 4.52 5.63 -0.57
CA SER A 62 4.85 4.23 -0.35
C SER A 62 4.69 3.35 -1.58
N PHE A 63 3.64 3.59 -2.37
CA PHE A 63 3.43 2.92 -3.65
C PHE A 63 4.50 3.31 -4.68
N VAL A 64 4.86 4.60 -4.76
CA VAL A 64 5.95 5.05 -5.64
C VAL A 64 7.30 4.45 -5.19
N GLY A 65 7.59 4.45 -3.89
CA GLY A 65 8.78 3.81 -3.33
C GLY A 65 8.81 2.29 -3.53
N MET A 66 7.64 1.62 -3.51
CA MET A 66 7.52 0.18 -3.75
C MET A 66 8.01 -0.19 -5.15
N THR A 67 7.82 0.68 -6.15
CA THR A 67 8.41 0.50 -7.50
C THR A 67 9.93 0.36 -7.41
N PHE A 68 10.60 1.28 -6.72
CA PHE A 68 12.05 1.23 -6.51
C PHE A 68 12.49 -0.01 -5.71
N GLN A 69 11.72 -0.39 -4.68
CA GLN A 69 11.98 -1.57 -3.87
C GLN A 69 11.91 -2.87 -4.70
N ILE A 70 10.85 -3.06 -5.48
CA ILE A 70 10.62 -4.27 -6.30
C ILE A 70 11.69 -4.39 -7.40
N VAL A 71 12.00 -3.29 -8.09
CA VAL A 71 13.05 -3.24 -9.12
C VAL A 71 14.40 -3.57 -8.50
N SER A 72 14.73 -2.96 -7.35
CA SER A 72 15.98 -3.25 -6.65
C SER A 72 16.07 -4.71 -6.20
N ALA A 73 14.98 -5.29 -5.69
CA ALA A 73 14.93 -6.69 -5.29
C ALA A 73 15.16 -7.64 -6.46
N LYS A 74 14.48 -7.43 -7.60
CA LYS A 74 14.64 -8.26 -8.80
C LYS A 74 16.09 -8.26 -9.28
N TYR A 75 16.69 -7.08 -9.44
CA TYR A 75 18.04 -6.96 -9.98
C TYR A 75 19.13 -7.29 -8.96
N ALA A 76 18.84 -7.24 -7.65
CA ALA A 76 19.71 -7.80 -6.62
C ALA A 76 19.79 -9.34 -6.63
N VAL A 77 18.79 -10.02 -7.20
CA VAL A 77 18.84 -11.47 -7.47
C VAL A 77 19.60 -11.75 -8.78
N LEU A 78 19.37 -10.95 -9.82
CA LEU A 78 19.92 -11.17 -11.16
C LEU A 78 21.39 -10.75 -11.31
N TYR A 79 21.82 -9.72 -10.59
CA TYR A 79 23.17 -9.17 -10.68
C TYR A 79 24.01 -9.56 -9.46
N LYS A 80 25.30 -9.74 -9.68
CA LYS A 80 26.29 -10.06 -8.65
C LYS A 80 27.48 -9.10 -8.72
N ASP A 81 28.24 -9.04 -7.63
CA ASP A 81 29.53 -8.36 -7.53
C ASP A 81 29.54 -6.94 -8.11
N LYS A 82 30.45 -6.64 -9.06
CA LYS A 82 30.64 -5.31 -9.67
C LYS A 82 29.38 -4.80 -10.36
N LYS A 83 28.67 -5.68 -11.09
CA LYS A 83 27.42 -5.36 -11.76
C LYS A 83 26.31 -4.94 -10.78
N LEU A 84 26.21 -5.62 -9.64
CA LEU A 84 25.27 -5.25 -8.57
C LEU A 84 25.61 -3.89 -7.96
N SER A 85 26.90 -3.61 -7.75
CA SER A 85 27.36 -2.31 -7.24
C SER A 85 27.02 -1.15 -8.20
N LEU A 86 27.32 -1.31 -9.49
CA LEU A 86 26.99 -0.31 -10.53
C LEU A 86 25.48 -0.08 -10.65
N PHE A 87 24.69 -1.16 -10.60
CA PHE A 87 23.23 -1.08 -10.57
C PHE A 87 22.75 -0.33 -9.33
N THR A 88 23.26 -0.69 -8.14
CA THR A 88 22.89 -0.07 -6.87
C THR A 88 23.17 1.44 -6.89
N GLN A 89 24.35 1.85 -7.34
CA GLN A 89 24.69 3.27 -7.47
C GLN A 89 23.73 4.01 -8.43
N SER A 90 23.42 3.39 -9.57
CA SER A 90 22.52 3.97 -10.57
C SER A 90 21.10 4.12 -10.02
N ILE A 91 20.52 3.05 -9.46
CA ILE A 91 19.15 3.07 -8.95
C ILE A 91 19.02 3.97 -7.72
N THR A 92 20.03 4.02 -6.84
CA THR A 92 20.09 4.95 -5.70
C THR A 92 20.14 6.40 -6.18
N LYS A 93 20.93 6.72 -7.22
CA LYS A 93 20.97 8.07 -7.80
C LYS A 93 19.60 8.49 -8.33
N TYR A 94 18.92 7.61 -9.08
CA TYR A 94 17.58 7.92 -9.60
C TYR A 94 16.55 8.03 -8.46
N ALA A 95 16.60 7.15 -7.46
CA ALA A 95 15.72 7.21 -6.30
C ALA A 95 15.90 8.51 -5.50
N ALA A 96 17.16 8.91 -5.26
CA ALA A 96 17.48 10.16 -4.58
C ALA A 96 17.04 11.38 -5.40
N LEU A 97 17.28 11.38 -6.72
CA LEU A 97 16.84 12.46 -7.61
C LEU A 97 15.31 12.58 -7.61
N THR A 98 14.58 11.46 -7.76
CA THR A 98 13.11 11.46 -7.68
C THR A 98 12.63 11.96 -6.33
N GLY A 99 13.24 11.51 -5.23
CA GLY A 99 12.90 11.94 -3.89
C GLY A 99 13.15 13.43 -3.65
N VAL A 100 14.27 13.97 -4.16
CA VAL A 100 14.57 15.41 -4.11
C VAL A 100 13.61 16.19 -4.98
N CYS A 101 13.31 15.74 -6.21
CA CYS A 101 12.34 16.41 -7.08
C CYS A 101 10.95 16.49 -6.42
N ILE A 102 10.43 15.38 -5.90
CA ILE A 102 9.13 15.36 -5.21
C ILE A 102 9.19 16.20 -3.93
N GLY A 103 10.27 16.09 -3.14
CA GLY A 103 10.48 16.91 -1.94
C GLY A 103 10.48 18.41 -2.26
N VAL A 104 11.23 18.83 -3.29
CA VAL A 104 11.26 20.23 -3.74
C VAL A 104 9.89 20.68 -4.22
N LEU A 105 9.15 19.86 -4.96
CA LEU A 105 7.79 20.20 -5.38
C LEU A 105 6.87 20.45 -4.18
N ILE A 106 6.85 19.55 -3.20
CA ILE A 106 6.03 19.73 -1.98
C ILE A 106 6.50 20.93 -1.16
N PHE A 107 7.82 21.16 -1.07
CA PHE A 107 8.39 22.30 -0.39
C PHE A 107 7.99 23.62 -1.06
N VAL A 108 8.08 23.72 -2.39
CA VAL A 108 7.72 24.93 -3.14
C VAL A 108 6.22 25.20 -3.05
N PHE A 109 5.39 24.17 -3.26
CA PHE A 109 3.93 24.28 -3.27
C PHE A 109 3.28 24.14 -1.88
N ASN A 110 4.02 24.29 -0.79
CA ASN A 110 3.52 24.01 0.57
C ASN A 110 2.30 24.87 0.96
N LYS A 111 2.25 26.13 0.50
CA LYS A 111 1.15 27.06 0.79
C LYS A 111 -0.08 26.75 -0.04
N GLU A 112 0.11 26.44 -1.31
CA GLU A 112 -0.94 26.00 -2.22
C GLU A 112 -1.54 24.67 -1.73
N LEU A 113 -0.71 23.74 -1.22
CA LEU A 113 -1.18 22.52 -0.56
C LEU A 113 -1.95 22.83 0.74
N GLN A 114 -1.53 23.83 1.51
CA GLN A 114 -2.27 24.25 2.70
C GLN A 114 -3.66 24.76 2.33
N GLU A 115 -3.76 25.64 1.33
CA GLU A 115 -5.02 26.19 0.83
C GLU A 115 -5.89 25.08 0.22
N LEU A 116 -5.32 24.23 -0.62
CA LEU A 116 -6.02 23.14 -1.31
C LEU A 116 -6.66 22.15 -0.33
N PHE A 117 -5.99 21.83 0.78
CA PHE A 117 -6.45 20.83 1.75
C PHE A 117 -7.00 21.44 3.05
N HIS A 118 -7.18 22.76 3.10
CA HIS A 118 -7.67 23.50 4.27
C HIS A 118 -6.93 23.16 5.57
N THR A 119 -5.64 22.84 5.49
CA THR A 119 -4.85 22.44 6.66
C THR A 119 -4.51 23.64 7.55
N LYS A 120 -4.32 23.40 8.85
CA LYS A 120 -4.02 24.49 9.80
C LYS A 120 -2.68 25.18 9.54
N THR A 121 -1.71 24.50 8.93
CA THR A 121 -0.37 25.04 8.73
C THR A 121 0.35 24.37 7.56
N ALA A 122 0.97 25.16 6.68
CA ALA A 122 1.82 24.63 5.61
C ALA A 122 3.11 23.95 6.11
N THR A 123 3.54 24.26 7.34
CA THR A 123 4.77 23.72 7.94
C THR A 123 4.77 22.20 7.98
N MET A 124 3.60 21.56 8.10
CA MET A 124 3.49 20.09 8.06
C MET A 124 4.01 19.51 6.74
N PHE A 125 3.74 20.17 5.60
CA PHE A 125 4.22 19.75 4.28
C PHE A 125 5.71 20.02 4.11
N VAL A 126 6.20 21.14 4.64
CA VAL A 126 7.63 21.46 4.66
C VAL A 126 8.41 20.37 5.39
N ILE A 127 8.00 19.98 6.59
CA ILE A 127 8.66 18.93 7.37
C ILE A 127 8.61 17.59 6.62
N PHE A 128 7.43 17.21 6.12
CA PHE A 128 7.26 15.98 5.35
C PHE A 128 8.17 15.94 4.13
N SER A 129 8.34 17.06 3.43
CA SER A 129 9.16 17.17 2.21
C SER A 129 10.63 16.77 2.43
N PHE A 130 11.21 17.08 3.60
CA PHE A 130 12.57 16.69 3.95
C PHE A 130 12.73 15.18 4.18
N GLY A 131 11.65 14.49 4.54
CA GLY A 131 11.63 13.04 4.69
C GLY A 131 11.61 12.28 3.37
N ILE A 132 11.14 12.89 2.28
CA ILE A 132 10.88 12.20 1.00
C ILE A 132 12.16 11.60 0.39
N PRO A 133 13.30 12.32 0.29
CA PRO A 133 14.54 11.72 -0.18
C PRO A 133 14.97 10.49 0.65
N LEU A 134 14.80 10.56 1.98
CA LEU A 134 15.14 9.45 2.89
C LEU A 134 14.23 8.24 2.65
N TYR A 135 12.94 8.46 2.37
CA TYR A 135 12.00 7.39 2.06
C TYR A 135 12.41 6.60 0.81
N PHE A 136 12.86 7.28 -0.24
CA PHE A 136 13.33 6.62 -1.46
C PHE A 136 14.63 5.83 -1.23
N LEU A 137 15.56 6.37 -0.45
CA LEU A 137 16.77 5.64 -0.03
C LEU A 137 16.41 4.38 0.78
N MET A 138 15.46 4.49 1.70
CA MET A 138 14.92 3.37 2.47
C MET A 138 14.30 2.31 1.56
N SER A 139 13.59 2.72 0.50
CA SER A 139 12.99 1.81 -0.47
C SER A 139 14.05 0.98 -1.21
N ILE A 140 15.18 1.58 -1.59
CA ILE A 140 16.32 0.85 -2.18
C ILE A 140 16.94 -0.12 -1.16
N ASN A 141 17.18 0.33 0.07
CA ASN A 141 17.72 -0.49 1.16
C ASN A 141 16.87 -1.76 1.38
N ARG A 142 15.55 -1.60 1.44
CA ARG A 142 14.61 -2.71 1.57
C ARG A 142 14.66 -3.64 0.37
N GLY A 143 14.70 -3.09 -0.84
CA GLY A 143 14.74 -3.89 -2.07
C GLY A 143 15.98 -4.77 -2.14
N LEU A 144 17.15 -4.22 -1.79
CA LEU A 144 18.39 -4.99 -1.76
C LEU A 144 18.36 -6.13 -0.72
N TYR A 145 17.88 -5.88 0.52
CA TYR A 145 17.71 -6.96 1.50
C TYR A 145 16.71 -8.01 1.05
N GLN A 146 15.61 -7.60 0.41
CA GLN A 146 14.60 -8.50 -0.14
C GLN A 146 15.18 -9.40 -1.23
N GLY A 147 15.96 -8.84 -2.17
CA GLY A 147 16.58 -9.60 -3.26
C GLY A 147 17.71 -10.53 -2.79
N GLN A 148 18.47 -10.14 -1.77
CA GLN A 148 19.53 -10.97 -1.18
C GLN A 148 19.01 -12.01 -0.17
N ASN A 149 17.69 -12.12 -0.01
CA ASN A 149 17.00 -12.95 0.97
C ASN A 149 17.44 -12.69 2.44
N VAL A 150 17.80 -11.46 2.79
CA VAL A 150 18.19 -11.07 4.15
C VAL A 150 16.97 -10.55 4.93
N MET A 151 16.00 -11.45 5.13
CA MET A 151 14.67 -11.14 5.65
C MET A 151 14.70 -10.54 7.08
N ASN A 152 15.67 -10.91 7.91
CA ASN A 152 15.80 -10.38 9.27
C ASN A 152 16.11 -8.87 9.28
N LYS A 153 17.00 -8.42 8.38
CA LYS A 153 17.34 -6.99 8.28
C LYS A 153 16.19 -6.21 7.66
N LEU A 154 15.54 -6.79 6.64
CA LEU A 154 14.33 -6.23 6.05
C LEU A 154 13.23 -6.03 7.11
N ALA A 155 12.92 -7.07 7.89
CA ALA A 155 12.00 -7.01 9.03
C ALA A 155 12.34 -5.87 10.00
N PHE A 156 13.62 -5.74 10.37
CA PHE A 156 14.07 -4.70 11.29
C PHE A 156 13.80 -3.29 10.78
N THR A 157 14.01 -3.03 9.48
CA THR A 157 13.69 -1.72 8.88
C THR A 157 12.21 -1.36 8.99
N TYR A 158 11.30 -2.33 8.84
CA TYR A 158 9.86 -2.08 8.96
C TYR A 158 9.42 -1.89 10.40
N GLN A 159 9.96 -2.71 11.32
CA GLN A 159 9.63 -2.62 12.74
C GLN A 159 10.10 -1.30 13.35
N THR A 160 11.33 -0.88 13.07
CA THR A 160 11.88 0.36 13.61
C THR A 160 11.21 1.60 13.05
N GLU A 161 10.89 1.63 11.74
CA GLU A 161 10.09 2.69 11.13
C GLU A 161 8.72 2.80 11.83
N MET A 162 7.97 1.69 11.94
CA MET A 162 6.65 1.69 12.56
C MET A 162 6.71 2.05 14.05
N ALA A 163 7.60 1.43 14.81
CA ALA A 163 7.69 1.65 16.25
C ALA A 163 8.14 3.07 16.58
N SER A 164 9.12 3.62 15.86
CA SER A 164 9.55 5.01 16.05
C SER A 164 8.42 5.98 15.70
N ARG A 165 7.72 5.79 14.58
CA ARG A 165 6.57 6.62 14.20
C ARG A 165 5.49 6.58 15.28
N LEU A 166 5.10 5.39 15.71
CA LEU A 166 4.06 5.21 16.71
C LEU A 166 4.46 5.82 18.06
N LEU A 167 5.58 5.38 18.63
CA LEU A 167 5.97 5.75 19.99
C LEU A 167 6.39 7.21 20.09
N LEU A 168 7.21 7.71 19.15
CA LEU A 168 7.71 9.09 19.23
C LEU A 168 6.60 10.10 18.97
N THR A 169 5.71 9.84 18.00
CA THR A 169 4.60 10.76 17.71
C THR A 169 3.62 10.81 18.87
N ILE A 170 3.20 9.64 19.39
CA ILE A 170 2.23 9.60 20.50
C ILE A 170 2.85 10.20 21.77
N ALA A 171 4.12 9.88 22.08
CA ALA A 171 4.82 10.52 23.21
C ALA A 171 4.89 12.05 23.04
N ALA A 172 5.22 12.54 21.85
CA ALA A 172 5.28 13.98 21.59
C ALA A 172 3.92 14.67 21.71
N ILE A 173 2.83 14.04 21.24
CA ILE A 173 1.47 14.58 21.40
C ILE A 173 1.10 14.70 22.90
N LEU A 174 1.45 13.69 23.70
CA LEU A 174 1.13 13.68 25.12
C LEU A 174 2.02 14.64 25.95
N LEU A 175 3.28 14.81 25.56
CA LEU A 175 4.24 15.69 26.24
C LEU A 175 4.11 17.16 25.85
N PHE A 176 3.63 17.44 24.63
CA PHE A 176 3.51 18.79 24.06
C PHE A 176 2.08 19.07 23.55
N PRO A 177 1.06 19.07 24.43
CA PRO A 177 -0.35 19.21 24.02
C PRO A 177 -0.67 20.56 23.37
N ASP A 178 0.08 21.62 23.71
CA ASP A 178 -0.10 22.95 23.14
C ASP A 178 0.50 23.11 21.74
N PHE A 179 1.32 22.14 21.30
CA PHE A 179 2.01 22.22 20.03
C PHE A 179 1.11 21.69 18.89
N PRO A 180 1.14 22.29 17.68
CA PRO A 180 0.24 21.89 16.61
C PRO A 180 0.36 20.39 16.25
N PRO A 181 -0.71 19.59 16.39
CA PRO A 181 -0.62 18.14 16.19
C PRO A 181 -0.14 17.72 14.81
N SER A 182 -0.50 18.47 13.77
CA SER A 182 -0.07 18.20 12.38
C SER A 182 1.45 18.31 12.21
N ILE A 183 2.11 19.23 12.94
CA ILE A 183 3.57 19.38 12.95
C ILE A 183 4.21 18.19 13.67
N ILE A 184 3.63 17.76 14.81
CA ILE A 184 4.12 16.58 15.54
C ILE A 184 4.03 15.33 14.66
N VAL A 185 2.89 15.12 14.00
CA VAL A 185 2.65 13.97 13.09
C VAL A 185 3.62 14.01 11.90
N ALA A 186 3.78 15.15 11.25
CA ALA A 186 4.74 15.30 10.14
C ALA A 186 6.19 15.00 10.58
N THR A 187 6.57 15.47 11.77
CA THR A 187 7.89 15.24 12.36
C THR A 187 8.08 13.77 12.68
N GLY A 188 7.09 13.13 13.32
CA GLY A 188 7.12 11.71 13.65
C GLY A 188 7.24 10.81 12.42
N ILE A 189 6.51 11.12 11.34
CA ILE A 189 6.66 10.44 10.04
C ILE A 189 8.07 10.63 9.49
N THR A 190 8.57 11.87 9.43
CA THR A 190 9.88 12.20 8.85
C THR A 190 11.03 11.53 9.62
N VAL A 191 11.00 11.61 10.95
CA VAL A 191 11.96 10.94 11.83
C VAL A 191 11.89 9.43 11.67
N SER A 192 10.69 8.86 11.47
CA SER A 192 10.54 7.41 11.29
C SER A 192 11.30 6.87 10.08
N PHE A 193 11.51 7.66 9.03
CA PHE A 193 12.31 7.23 7.87
C PHE A 193 13.79 7.07 8.21
N VAL A 194 14.32 7.88 9.14
CA VAL A 194 15.69 7.72 9.64
C VAL A 194 15.84 6.38 10.35
N PHE A 195 14.88 6.02 11.20
CA PHE A 195 14.87 4.71 11.86
C PHE A 195 14.68 3.57 10.84
N GLY A 196 13.80 3.76 9.85
CA GLY A 196 13.56 2.78 8.80
C GLY A 196 14.75 2.56 7.86
N LEU A 197 15.72 3.47 7.80
CA LEU A 197 16.99 3.25 7.11
C LEU A 197 17.91 2.28 7.83
N TYR A 198 17.69 2.00 9.12
CA TYR A 198 18.54 1.12 9.91
C TYR A 198 18.00 -0.34 9.92
N PRO A 199 18.86 -1.35 9.66
CA PRO A 199 20.27 -1.27 9.32
C PRO A 199 20.49 -0.77 7.87
N PHE A 200 21.42 0.17 7.70
CA PHE A 200 21.72 0.74 6.39
C PHE A 200 22.65 -0.17 5.58
N GLN A 201 22.28 -0.49 4.35
CA GLN A 201 23.10 -1.32 3.48
C GLN A 201 24.30 -0.52 2.95
N LYS A 202 25.50 -0.88 3.42
CA LYS A 202 26.77 -0.20 3.08
C LYS A 202 27.03 -0.12 1.56
N ASN A 203 26.50 -1.06 0.77
CA ASN A 203 26.61 -1.04 -0.70
C ASN A 203 25.91 0.16 -1.36
N ILE A 204 24.97 0.82 -0.67
CA ILE A 204 24.32 2.04 -1.15
C ILE A 204 25.31 3.22 -1.17
N VAL A 205 26.24 3.28 -0.22
CA VAL A 205 27.37 4.23 -0.23
C VAL A 205 28.62 3.60 -0.85
N GLY A 206 28.45 2.55 -1.66
CA GLY A 206 29.52 1.63 -2.08
C GLY A 206 30.83 2.35 -2.43
N ASP A 207 31.94 1.80 -1.91
CA ASP A 207 33.32 2.30 -2.05
C ASP A 207 33.50 3.09 -3.36
N LEU A 208 33.68 4.42 -3.23
CA LEU A 208 34.07 5.30 -4.34
C LEU A 208 35.42 4.88 -4.99
N LYS A 209 36.08 3.87 -4.42
CA LYS A 209 37.28 3.19 -4.91
C LYS A 209 36.96 2.03 -5.85
N ILE A 210 35.99 2.18 -6.76
CA ILE A 210 36.04 1.38 -7.99
C ILE A 210 37.29 1.87 -8.73
N LYS A 211 38.43 1.22 -8.50
CA LYS A 211 39.63 1.38 -9.34
C LYS A 211 39.14 1.36 -10.79
N LYS A 212 39.72 2.19 -11.65
CA LYS A 212 39.51 2.21 -13.12
C LYS A 212 39.93 0.87 -13.79
N GLU A 213 39.53 -0.26 -13.24
CA GLU A 213 39.55 -1.54 -13.91
C GLU A 213 38.48 -1.49 -15.00
N LEU A 214 38.95 -1.67 -16.23
CA LEU A 214 38.15 -1.73 -17.45
C LEU A 214 36.81 -2.42 -17.19
N VAL A 215 35.71 -1.70 -17.42
CA VAL A 215 34.36 -2.25 -17.34
C VAL A 215 34.27 -3.31 -18.43
N SER A 216 34.04 -4.57 -18.04
CA SER A 216 33.87 -5.65 -19.00
C SER A 216 32.47 -5.56 -19.65
N ALA A 217 32.29 -6.18 -20.82
CA ALA A 217 30.97 -6.23 -21.46
C ALA A 217 29.91 -6.91 -20.55
N ASP A 218 30.33 -7.84 -19.70
CA ASP A 218 29.46 -8.55 -18.75
C ASP A 218 28.99 -7.66 -17.57
N ASP A 219 29.73 -6.60 -17.24
CA ASP A 219 29.38 -5.61 -16.23
C ASP A 219 28.28 -4.64 -16.70
N LEU A 220 27.92 -4.65 -17.98
CA LEU A 220 26.92 -3.75 -18.54
C LEU A 220 25.52 -4.05 -18.00
N ILE A 221 24.86 -3.02 -17.46
CA ILE A 221 23.48 -3.08 -16.97
C ILE A 221 22.54 -3.18 -18.17
N ASP A 222 21.58 -4.11 -18.10
CA ASP A 222 20.47 -4.19 -19.06
C ASP A 222 19.49 -3.03 -18.80
N SER A 223 19.89 -1.83 -19.22
CA SER A 223 19.16 -0.60 -18.94
C SER A 223 17.76 -0.61 -19.57
N LYS A 224 17.59 -1.25 -20.73
CA LYS A 224 16.29 -1.40 -21.40
C LYS A 224 15.37 -2.31 -20.60
N GLY A 225 15.86 -3.47 -20.16
CA GLY A 225 15.08 -4.38 -19.31
C GLY A 225 14.72 -3.75 -17.97
N VAL A 226 15.66 -3.07 -17.32
CA VAL A 226 15.44 -2.36 -16.06
C VAL A 226 14.37 -1.29 -16.24
N PHE A 227 14.48 -0.44 -17.26
CA PHE A 227 13.52 0.63 -17.53
C PHE A 227 12.13 0.08 -17.87
N THR A 228 12.04 -0.96 -18.69
CA THR A 228 10.76 -1.59 -19.06
C THR A 228 10.07 -2.16 -17.82
N PHE A 229 10.81 -2.88 -16.98
CA PHE A 229 10.27 -3.43 -15.74
C PHE A 229 9.86 -2.33 -14.76
N PHE A 230 10.68 -1.27 -14.63
CA PHE A 230 10.35 -0.11 -13.81
C PHE A 230 9.04 0.54 -14.25
N MET A 231 8.85 0.79 -15.56
CA MET A 231 7.64 1.41 -16.10
C MET A 231 6.40 0.54 -15.88
N LEU A 232 6.52 -0.78 -16.04
CA LEU A 232 5.41 -1.71 -15.78
C LEU A 232 4.99 -1.70 -14.30
N THR A 233 5.96 -1.74 -13.38
CA THR A 233 5.68 -1.67 -11.95
C THR A 233 5.14 -0.30 -11.57
N ALA A 234 5.72 0.80 -12.07
CA ALA A 234 5.23 2.16 -11.79
C ALA A 234 3.78 2.36 -12.23
N PHE A 235 3.42 1.88 -13.43
CA PHE A 235 2.05 1.94 -13.95
C PHE A 235 1.08 1.16 -13.06
N TYR A 236 1.52 -0.01 -12.59
CA TYR A 236 0.73 -0.84 -11.69
C TYR A 236 0.47 -0.15 -10.34
N GLU A 237 1.51 0.37 -9.70
CA GLU A 237 1.40 1.05 -8.40
C GLU A 237 0.60 2.35 -8.52
N LEU A 238 0.74 3.09 -9.63
CA LEU A 238 -0.07 4.29 -9.90
C LEU A 238 -1.57 3.97 -9.96
N THR A 239 -1.94 2.85 -10.57
CA THR A 239 -3.33 2.37 -10.60
C THR A 239 -3.85 2.10 -9.19
N GLN A 240 -3.04 1.47 -8.33
CA GLN A 240 -3.42 1.20 -6.94
C GLN A 240 -3.57 2.49 -6.13
N ILE A 241 -2.71 3.50 -6.34
CA ILE A 241 -2.83 4.81 -5.69
C ILE A 241 -4.17 5.46 -6.03
N ILE A 242 -4.48 5.55 -7.33
CA ILE A 242 -5.68 6.23 -7.83
C ILE A 242 -6.94 5.61 -7.23
N ILE A 243 -7.05 4.28 -7.20
CA ILE A 243 -8.27 3.63 -6.71
C ILE A 243 -8.37 3.71 -5.18
N ASN A 244 -7.27 3.48 -4.47
CA ASN A 244 -7.32 3.29 -3.01
C ASN A 244 -7.26 4.59 -2.20
N ASN A 245 -6.77 5.70 -2.76
CA ASN A 245 -6.51 6.91 -1.97
C ASN A 245 -7.06 8.20 -2.56
N SER A 246 -7.58 8.20 -3.79
CA SER A 246 -8.13 9.42 -4.39
C SER A 246 -9.31 9.98 -3.61
N ASP A 247 -10.13 9.11 -3.02
CA ASP A 247 -11.30 9.48 -2.22
C ASP A 247 -10.95 10.38 -1.04
N ILE A 248 -9.95 10.01 -0.23
CA ILE A 248 -9.51 10.82 0.91
C ILE A 248 -8.93 12.17 0.46
N ILE A 249 -8.17 12.21 -0.63
CA ILE A 249 -7.58 13.45 -1.16
C ILE A 249 -8.69 14.42 -1.58
N LEU A 250 -9.66 13.93 -2.35
CA LEU A 250 -10.77 14.75 -2.85
C LEU A 250 -11.69 15.19 -1.71
N VAL A 251 -11.96 14.32 -0.74
CA VAL A 251 -12.78 14.70 0.42
C VAL A 251 -12.09 15.77 1.26
N LYS A 252 -10.78 15.67 1.49
CA LYS A 252 -10.03 16.72 2.21
C LYS A 252 -9.99 18.05 1.45
N HIS A 253 -10.10 18.02 0.12
CA HIS A 253 -10.15 19.22 -0.70
C HIS A 253 -11.53 19.89 -0.70
N TYR A 254 -12.61 19.11 -0.86
CA TYR A 254 -13.96 19.65 -1.05
C TYR A 254 -14.73 19.90 0.25
N PHE A 255 -14.43 19.16 1.32
CA PHE A 255 -15.15 19.24 2.58
C PHE A 255 -14.33 19.94 3.66
N ASP A 256 -15.01 20.39 4.72
CA ASP A 256 -14.34 20.96 5.87
C ASP A 256 -13.50 19.91 6.64
N ASN A 257 -12.65 20.39 7.55
CA ASN A 257 -11.74 19.54 8.29
C ASN A 257 -12.45 18.52 9.19
N GLU A 258 -13.63 18.83 9.71
CA GLU A 258 -14.36 17.93 10.59
C GLU A 258 -14.96 16.77 9.77
N GLN A 259 -15.64 17.10 8.66
CA GLN A 259 -16.18 16.13 7.71
C GLN A 259 -15.09 15.26 7.08
N ALA A 260 -13.95 15.85 6.71
CA ALA A 260 -12.81 15.10 6.20
C ALA A 260 -12.22 14.15 7.27
N GLY A 261 -12.22 14.56 8.54
CA GLY A 261 -11.86 13.71 9.66
C GLY A 261 -12.80 12.53 9.84
N TYR A 262 -14.11 12.76 9.78
CA TYR A 262 -15.13 11.71 9.79
C TYR A 262 -14.91 10.71 8.66
N TYR A 263 -14.73 11.21 7.43
CA TYR A 263 -14.49 10.35 6.27
C TYR A 263 -13.17 9.58 6.37
N ALA A 264 -12.09 10.18 6.87
CA ALA A 264 -10.83 9.48 7.07
C ALA A 264 -10.96 8.33 8.07
N SER A 265 -11.75 8.49 9.13
CA SER A 265 -12.03 7.42 10.09
C SER A 265 -12.82 6.27 9.44
N LEU A 266 -13.86 6.62 8.67
CA LEU A 266 -14.67 5.69 7.88
C LEU A 266 -13.78 4.86 6.93
N ALA A 267 -12.89 5.56 6.22
CA ALA A 267 -11.97 4.94 5.27
C ALA A 267 -10.98 3.99 5.95
N LEU A 268 -10.44 4.37 7.11
CA LEU A 268 -9.52 3.51 7.85
C LEU A 268 -10.20 2.20 8.27
N ILE A 269 -11.41 2.25 8.82
CA ILE A 269 -12.15 1.06 9.24
C ILE A 269 -12.51 0.20 8.03
N GLY A 270 -13.07 0.79 6.99
CA GLY A 270 -13.54 0.03 5.83
C GLY A 270 -12.43 -0.65 5.04
N ARG A 271 -11.24 -0.05 4.95
CA ARG A 271 -10.09 -0.62 4.22
C ARG A 271 -9.54 -1.90 4.83
N VAL A 272 -9.94 -2.29 6.04
CA VAL A 272 -9.55 -3.58 6.65
C VAL A 272 -9.87 -4.75 5.72
N VAL A 273 -11.00 -4.72 5.01
CA VAL A 273 -11.38 -5.79 4.06
C VAL A 273 -10.34 -5.94 2.96
N TYR A 274 -9.90 -4.82 2.39
CA TYR A 274 -8.90 -4.80 1.31
C TYR A 274 -7.56 -5.37 1.79
N PHE A 275 -7.09 -4.98 2.98
CA PHE A 275 -5.83 -5.50 3.53
C PHE A 275 -5.87 -6.99 3.81
N VAL A 276 -7.01 -7.52 4.25
CA VAL A 276 -7.15 -8.97 4.46
C VAL A 276 -7.24 -9.70 3.11
N ALA A 277 -7.95 -9.13 2.13
CA ALA A 277 -8.00 -9.65 0.77
C ALA A 277 -6.62 -9.72 0.11
N TRP A 278 -5.76 -8.74 0.39
CA TRP A 278 -4.38 -8.71 -0.09
C TRP A 278 -3.56 -9.94 0.31
N MET A 279 -3.78 -10.50 1.50
CA MET A 279 -3.14 -11.75 1.92
C MET A 279 -3.51 -12.92 1.01
N PHE A 280 -4.79 -13.02 0.62
CA PHE A 280 -5.27 -14.06 -0.29
C PHE A 280 -4.69 -13.90 -1.69
N VAL A 281 -4.55 -12.66 -2.17
CA VAL A 281 -3.90 -12.36 -3.46
C VAL A 281 -2.45 -12.83 -3.47
N MET A 282 -1.68 -12.54 -2.41
CA MET A 282 -0.28 -12.98 -2.29
C MET A 282 -0.15 -14.51 -2.27
N LEU A 283 -1.11 -15.23 -1.71
CA LEU A 283 -1.12 -16.70 -1.73
C LEU A 283 -1.61 -17.29 -3.06
N LEU A 284 -2.49 -16.58 -3.77
CA LEU A 284 -3.03 -16.98 -5.06
C LEU A 284 -1.94 -16.94 -6.14
N LEU A 285 -1.21 -15.83 -6.25
CA LEU A 285 -0.37 -15.52 -7.41
C LEU A 285 0.72 -16.57 -7.68
N PRO A 286 1.56 -16.99 -6.70
CA PRO A 286 2.58 -18.02 -6.95
C PRO A 286 1.98 -19.36 -7.36
N LYS A 287 0.83 -19.73 -6.78
CA LYS A 287 0.15 -20.99 -7.09
C LYS A 287 -0.47 -20.99 -8.49
N VAL A 288 -1.04 -19.87 -8.92
CA VAL A 288 -1.57 -19.74 -10.29
C VAL A 288 -0.45 -19.84 -11.32
N ILE A 289 0.68 -19.19 -11.08
CA ILE A 289 1.87 -19.28 -11.95
C ILE A 289 2.35 -20.74 -12.04
N GLN A 290 2.46 -21.43 -10.90
CA GLN A 290 2.88 -22.83 -10.88
C GLN A 290 1.89 -23.74 -11.62
N LEU A 291 0.59 -23.62 -11.34
CA LEU A 291 -0.44 -24.40 -12.03
C LEU A 291 -0.45 -24.13 -13.55
N LYS A 292 -0.24 -22.87 -13.96
CA LYS A 292 -0.15 -22.51 -15.37
C LYS A 292 1.09 -23.12 -16.03
N LYS A 293 2.23 -23.14 -15.35
CA LYS A 293 3.46 -23.80 -15.80
C LYS A 293 3.28 -25.32 -15.91
N ASP A 294 2.51 -25.92 -15.00
CA ASP A 294 2.18 -27.34 -14.99
C ASP A 294 1.07 -27.71 -16.01
N GLY A 295 0.56 -26.75 -16.78
CA GLY A 295 -0.55 -26.97 -17.73
C GLY A 295 -1.91 -27.27 -17.08
N LYS A 296 -2.05 -27.04 -15.77
CA LYS A 296 -3.26 -27.32 -14.99
C LYS A 296 -4.25 -26.16 -15.03
N GLU A 297 -5.52 -26.47 -14.75
CA GLU A 297 -6.57 -25.46 -14.62
C GLU A 297 -6.34 -24.59 -13.38
N THR A 298 -6.54 -23.28 -13.55
CA THR A 298 -6.27 -22.28 -12.51
C THR A 298 -7.55 -21.63 -11.98
N GLN A 299 -8.65 -21.75 -12.73
CA GLN A 299 -9.96 -21.17 -12.38
C GLN A 299 -10.53 -21.70 -11.06
N PRO A 300 -10.46 -23.01 -10.74
CA PRO A 300 -10.97 -23.51 -9.45
C PRO A 300 -10.24 -22.90 -8.26
N LEU A 301 -8.93 -22.67 -8.40
CA LEU A 301 -8.13 -22.01 -7.38
C LEU A 301 -8.56 -20.55 -7.21
N LEU A 302 -8.76 -19.82 -8.32
CA LEU A 302 -9.27 -18.45 -8.28
C LEU A 302 -10.61 -18.39 -7.56
N MET A 303 -11.58 -19.21 -7.95
CA MET A 303 -12.92 -19.23 -7.34
C MET A 303 -12.89 -19.57 -5.85
N LYS A 304 -11.96 -20.44 -5.43
CA LYS A 304 -11.73 -20.74 -4.01
C LYS A 304 -11.26 -19.51 -3.21
N TYR A 305 -10.35 -18.70 -3.76
CA TYR A 305 -9.92 -17.49 -3.07
C TYR A 305 -10.95 -16.35 -3.16
N VAL A 306 -11.68 -16.25 -4.28
CA VAL A 306 -12.83 -15.34 -4.41
C VAL A 306 -13.88 -15.65 -3.35
N SER A 307 -14.20 -16.94 -3.11
CA SER A 307 -15.18 -17.30 -2.09
C SER A 307 -14.71 -16.97 -0.68
N TYR A 308 -13.42 -17.13 -0.36
CA TYR A 308 -12.86 -16.70 0.92
C TYR A 308 -13.00 -15.19 1.14
N ILE A 309 -12.65 -14.38 0.14
CA ILE A 309 -12.80 -12.93 0.20
C ILE A 309 -14.28 -12.55 0.32
N ALA A 310 -15.16 -13.19 -0.46
CA ALA A 310 -16.59 -12.89 -0.45
C ALA A 310 -17.25 -13.21 0.89
N VAL A 311 -16.95 -14.37 1.49
CA VAL A 311 -17.45 -14.75 2.83
C VAL A 311 -16.97 -13.75 3.88
N LEU A 312 -15.66 -13.47 3.92
CA LEU A 312 -15.09 -12.51 4.86
C LEU A 312 -15.70 -11.11 4.70
N SER A 313 -15.80 -10.64 3.45
CA SER A 313 -16.38 -9.33 3.12
C SER A 313 -17.83 -9.24 3.58
N THR A 314 -18.60 -10.30 3.34
CA THR A 314 -20.01 -10.37 3.77
C THR A 314 -20.11 -10.27 5.28
N VAL A 315 -19.26 -10.98 6.03
CA VAL A 315 -19.24 -10.89 7.50
C VAL A 315 -18.92 -9.47 7.97
N ILE A 316 -17.90 -8.82 7.40
CA ILE A 316 -17.50 -7.46 7.81
C ILE A 316 -18.61 -6.45 7.48
N VAL A 317 -19.18 -6.52 6.27
CA VAL A 317 -20.30 -5.65 5.87
C VAL A 317 -21.51 -5.89 6.76
N LEU A 318 -21.86 -7.14 7.09
CA LEU A 318 -22.97 -7.44 7.99
C LEU A 318 -22.73 -6.90 9.41
N VAL A 319 -21.54 -7.08 9.98
CA VAL A 319 -21.21 -6.57 11.31
C VAL A 319 -21.29 -5.04 11.35
N THR A 320 -20.74 -4.37 10.33
CA THR A 320 -20.78 -2.90 10.23
C THR A 320 -22.17 -2.37 9.88
N PHE A 321 -23.04 -3.19 9.27
CA PHE A 321 -24.44 -2.85 9.02
C PHE A 321 -25.30 -3.01 10.27
N LEU A 322 -25.11 -4.08 11.04
CA LEU A 322 -25.90 -4.38 12.24
C LEU A 322 -25.45 -3.56 13.46
N PHE A 323 -24.15 -3.26 13.56
CA PHE A 323 -23.57 -2.58 14.72
C PHE A 323 -22.65 -1.38 14.35
N PRO A 324 -23.07 -0.46 13.44
CA PRO A 324 -22.22 0.63 12.96
C PRO A 324 -21.70 1.52 14.09
N GLU A 325 -22.58 1.97 14.98
CA GLU A 325 -22.23 2.87 16.09
C GLU A 325 -21.26 2.20 17.08
N THR A 326 -21.48 0.92 17.40
CA THR A 326 -20.60 0.15 18.29
C THR A 326 -19.20 0.07 17.70
N VAL A 327 -19.08 -0.24 16.41
CA VAL A 327 -17.78 -0.32 15.73
C VAL A 327 -17.09 1.04 15.72
N VAL A 328 -17.77 2.11 15.29
CA VAL A 328 -17.18 3.45 15.25
C VAL A 328 -16.77 3.92 16.64
N ASN A 329 -17.62 3.77 17.65
CA ASN A 329 -17.30 4.18 19.02
C ASN A 329 -16.16 3.34 19.62
N LEU A 330 -16.12 2.04 19.36
CA LEU A 330 -15.02 1.16 19.80
C LEU A 330 -13.72 1.47 19.06
N MET A 331 -13.74 2.05 17.87
CA MET A 331 -12.52 2.32 17.11
C MET A 331 -12.04 3.76 17.31
N PHE A 332 -12.90 4.74 17.11
CA PHE A 332 -12.55 6.16 17.12
C PHE A 332 -13.20 6.97 18.26
N GLY A 333 -14.24 6.44 18.90
CA GLY A 333 -14.92 7.10 20.02
C GLY A 333 -16.18 7.85 19.61
N LYS A 334 -16.82 8.48 20.60
CA LYS A 334 -18.16 9.07 20.47
C LYS A 334 -18.24 10.24 19.50
N GLU A 335 -17.15 11.00 19.35
CA GLU A 335 -17.09 12.17 18.46
C GLU A 335 -17.34 11.78 17.00
N TYR A 336 -17.05 10.54 16.61
CA TYR A 336 -17.20 10.07 15.23
C TYR A 336 -18.55 9.41 14.93
N LEU A 337 -19.47 9.32 15.90
CA LEU A 337 -20.74 8.61 15.73
C LEU A 337 -21.62 9.17 14.61
N SER A 338 -21.47 10.45 14.28
CA SER A 338 -22.19 11.13 13.19
C SER A 338 -22.01 10.46 11.83
N ILE A 339 -20.88 9.77 11.57
CA ILE A 339 -20.61 9.10 10.29
C ILE A 339 -20.93 7.60 10.29
N ALA A 340 -21.33 7.03 11.43
CA ALA A 340 -21.47 5.59 11.60
C ALA A 340 -22.45 4.95 10.59
N PHE A 341 -23.52 5.65 10.22
CA PHE A 341 -24.51 5.18 9.26
C PHE A 341 -23.94 4.89 7.85
N LEU A 342 -22.80 5.49 7.49
CA LEU A 342 -22.12 5.25 6.22
C LEU A 342 -21.11 4.09 6.27
N LEU A 343 -20.80 3.55 7.45
CA LEU A 343 -19.72 2.57 7.63
C LEU A 343 -19.89 1.34 6.77
N TRP A 344 -21.08 0.74 6.80
CA TRP A 344 -21.35 -0.46 6.01
C TRP A 344 -21.32 -0.19 4.50
N LYS A 345 -21.73 1.00 4.06
CA LYS A 345 -21.69 1.42 2.64
C LYS A 345 -20.25 1.51 2.15
N TYR A 346 -19.37 2.14 2.95
CA TYR A 346 -17.94 2.22 2.61
C TYR A 346 -17.26 0.84 2.69
N ALA A 347 -17.59 0.03 3.71
CA ALA A 347 -17.11 -1.35 3.81
C ALA A 347 -17.57 -2.21 2.61
N LEU A 348 -18.79 -1.97 2.10
CA LEU A 348 -19.30 -2.63 0.89
C LEU A 348 -18.51 -2.20 -0.35
N ALA A 349 -18.24 -0.90 -0.54
CA ALA A 349 -17.44 -0.41 -1.66
C ALA A 349 -16.06 -1.08 -1.71
N THR A 350 -15.35 -1.07 -0.57
CA THR A 350 -14.03 -1.68 -0.44
C THR A 350 -14.04 -3.21 -0.56
N SER A 351 -15.12 -3.87 -0.13
CA SER A 351 -15.34 -5.31 -0.34
C SER A 351 -15.49 -5.67 -1.82
N ILE A 352 -16.32 -4.93 -2.54
CA ILE A 352 -16.54 -5.12 -3.98
C ILE A 352 -15.21 -4.90 -4.73
N PHE A 353 -14.47 -3.85 -4.35
CA PHE A 353 -13.14 -3.60 -4.88
C PHE A 353 -12.19 -4.77 -4.63
N ALA A 354 -12.12 -5.28 -3.39
CA ALA A 354 -11.25 -6.40 -3.03
C ALA A 354 -11.53 -7.65 -3.88
N ILE A 355 -12.80 -7.96 -4.12
CA ILE A 355 -13.20 -9.07 -5.01
C ILE A 355 -12.80 -8.76 -6.45
N ALA A 356 -13.05 -7.56 -6.98
CA ALA A 356 -12.66 -7.22 -8.35
C ALA A 356 -11.13 -7.26 -8.54
N ASN A 357 -10.38 -6.80 -7.54
CA ASN A 357 -8.93 -6.70 -7.59
C ASN A 357 -8.26 -8.08 -7.66
N ILE A 358 -8.81 -9.12 -7.02
CA ILE A 358 -8.24 -10.48 -7.14
C ILE A 358 -8.30 -11.02 -8.57
N PHE A 359 -9.32 -10.63 -9.37
CA PHE A 359 -9.37 -10.97 -10.79
C PHE A 359 -8.26 -10.26 -11.56
N ALA A 360 -8.05 -8.96 -11.32
CA ALA A 360 -6.98 -8.21 -11.96
C ALA A 360 -5.61 -8.85 -11.69
N TYR A 361 -5.33 -9.25 -10.44
CA TYR A 361 -4.10 -9.96 -10.08
C TYR A 361 -4.00 -11.36 -10.69
N TYR A 362 -5.10 -12.10 -10.75
CA TYR A 362 -5.15 -13.40 -11.42
C TYR A 362 -4.76 -13.28 -12.89
N PHE A 363 -5.36 -12.35 -13.64
CA PHE A 363 -5.06 -12.15 -15.04
C PHE A 363 -3.64 -11.64 -15.26
N LEU A 364 -3.16 -10.75 -14.38
CA LEU A 364 -1.77 -10.33 -14.37
C LEU A 364 -0.81 -11.52 -14.25
N SER A 365 -1.12 -12.49 -13.37
CA SER A 365 -0.27 -13.68 -13.15
C SER A 365 -0.19 -14.63 -14.35
N ILE A 366 -1.12 -14.52 -15.30
CA ILE A 366 -1.13 -15.29 -16.55
C ILE A 366 -0.85 -14.41 -17.78
N ASN A 367 -0.14 -13.28 -17.59
CA ASN A 367 0.29 -12.34 -18.62
C ASN A 367 -0.85 -11.70 -19.42
N GLN A 368 -1.96 -11.40 -18.75
CA GLN A 368 -3.09 -10.69 -19.35
C GLN A 368 -3.33 -9.36 -18.64
N TYR A 369 -3.15 -8.29 -19.39
CA TYR A 369 -3.09 -6.94 -18.83
C TYR A 369 -4.39 -6.14 -18.99
N ILE A 370 -5.33 -6.58 -19.84
CA ILE A 370 -6.60 -5.88 -20.09
C ILE A 370 -7.36 -5.61 -18.77
N PRO A 371 -7.57 -6.59 -17.88
CA PRO A 371 -8.13 -6.40 -16.53
C PRO A 371 -7.49 -5.29 -15.70
N VAL A 372 -6.16 -5.14 -15.78
CA VAL A 372 -5.42 -4.10 -15.05
C VAL A 372 -5.69 -2.72 -15.64
N VAL A 373 -5.68 -2.62 -16.98
CA VAL A 373 -6.00 -1.37 -17.70
C VAL A 373 -7.44 -0.93 -17.42
N VAL A 374 -8.39 -1.87 -17.40
CA VAL A 374 -9.78 -1.60 -17.02
C VAL A 374 -9.86 -1.05 -15.61
N SER A 375 -9.14 -1.63 -14.64
CA SER A 375 -9.06 -1.08 -13.28
C SER A 375 -8.53 0.35 -13.26
N ALA A 376 -7.49 0.66 -14.04
CA ALA A 376 -6.95 2.02 -14.13
C ALA A 376 -7.97 3.01 -14.68
N ILE A 377 -8.68 2.65 -15.76
CA ILE A 377 -9.72 3.49 -16.36
C ILE A 377 -10.85 3.74 -15.35
N ILE A 378 -11.34 2.70 -14.67
CA ILE A 378 -12.41 2.86 -13.67
C ILE A 378 -11.93 3.67 -12.47
N GLY A 379 -10.66 3.53 -12.06
CA GLY A 379 -10.08 4.38 -11.02
C GLY A 379 -10.06 5.86 -11.40
N LEU A 380 -9.72 6.19 -12.66
CA LEU A 380 -9.81 7.56 -13.17
C LEU A 380 -11.26 8.05 -13.26
N THR A 381 -12.19 7.17 -13.65
CA THR A 381 -13.62 7.47 -13.65
C THR A 381 -14.13 7.75 -12.24
N GLN A 382 -13.68 7.03 -11.21
CA GLN A 382 -14.02 7.31 -9.81
C GLN A 382 -13.63 8.75 -9.43
N ILE A 383 -12.43 9.20 -9.80
CA ILE A 383 -12.00 10.59 -9.58
C ILE A 383 -12.98 11.55 -10.27
N GLY A 384 -13.25 11.33 -11.56
CA GLY A 384 -14.18 12.17 -12.32
C GLY A 384 -15.58 12.23 -11.70
N LEU A 385 -16.12 11.07 -11.28
CA LEU A 385 -17.42 11.02 -10.64
C LEU A 385 -17.44 11.78 -9.31
N ILE A 386 -16.42 11.65 -8.46
CA ILE A 386 -16.35 12.41 -7.20
C ILE A 386 -16.24 13.92 -7.49
N VAL A 387 -15.44 14.32 -8.48
CA VAL A 387 -15.31 15.74 -8.87
C VAL A 387 -16.66 16.34 -9.31
N PHE A 388 -17.52 15.56 -9.97
CA PHE A 388 -18.84 16.05 -10.40
C PHE A 388 -19.97 15.82 -9.38
N PHE A 389 -19.80 14.90 -8.42
CA PHE A 389 -20.84 14.46 -7.48
C PHE A 389 -20.29 14.36 -6.04
N HIS A 390 -20.15 15.49 -5.35
CA HIS A 390 -19.62 15.59 -3.98
C HIS A 390 -20.40 16.57 -3.06
N ASP A 391 -21.70 16.74 -3.27
CA ASP A 391 -22.58 17.58 -2.44
C ASP A 391 -22.65 17.09 -0.98
N SER A 392 -22.39 15.81 -0.72
CA SER A 392 -22.33 15.23 0.63
C SER A 392 -21.38 14.03 0.70
N LEU A 393 -20.89 13.70 1.90
CA LEU A 393 -20.09 12.49 2.14
C LEU A 393 -20.83 11.21 1.72
N GLU A 394 -22.16 11.18 1.88
CA GLU A 394 -22.97 10.04 1.44
C GLU A 394 -22.92 9.87 -0.09
N GLN A 395 -23.04 10.96 -0.84
CA GLN A 395 -22.96 10.93 -2.30
C GLN A 395 -21.59 10.43 -2.78
N VAL A 396 -20.49 10.87 -2.13
CA VAL A 396 -19.14 10.38 -2.41
C VAL A 396 -19.06 8.86 -2.24
N VAL A 397 -19.61 8.32 -1.15
CA VAL A 397 -19.63 6.86 -0.90
C VAL A 397 -20.49 6.13 -1.94
N HIS A 398 -21.65 6.65 -2.31
CA HIS A 398 -22.52 6.02 -3.33
C HIS A 398 -21.84 5.95 -4.69
N VAL A 399 -21.22 7.04 -5.10
CA VAL A 399 -20.44 7.13 -6.35
C VAL A 399 -19.31 6.09 -6.35
N GLN A 400 -18.62 5.94 -5.22
CA GLN A 400 -17.57 4.94 -5.07
C GLN A 400 -18.12 3.51 -5.18
N ILE A 401 -19.27 3.21 -4.56
CA ILE A 401 -19.94 1.91 -4.71
C ILE A 401 -20.26 1.65 -6.19
N ILE A 402 -20.84 2.62 -6.89
CA ILE A 402 -21.17 2.50 -8.32
C ILE A 402 -19.91 2.18 -9.14
N ALA A 403 -18.83 2.93 -8.93
CA ALA A 403 -17.56 2.69 -9.60
C ALA A 403 -17.02 1.27 -9.35
N MET A 404 -17.08 0.80 -8.10
CA MET A 404 -16.60 -0.55 -7.75
C MET A 404 -17.50 -1.67 -8.30
N VAL A 405 -18.82 -1.45 -8.38
CA VAL A 405 -19.75 -2.39 -9.02
C VAL A 405 -19.46 -2.49 -10.52
N ILE A 406 -19.25 -1.36 -11.20
CA ILE A 406 -18.87 -1.34 -12.62
C ILE A 406 -17.53 -2.07 -12.83
N LEU A 407 -16.56 -1.85 -11.93
CA LEU A 407 -15.30 -2.56 -11.97
C LEU A 407 -15.49 -4.07 -11.85
N LEU A 408 -16.18 -4.54 -10.81
CA LEU A 408 -16.43 -5.96 -10.59
C LEU A 408 -17.17 -6.60 -11.77
N PHE A 409 -18.20 -5.93 -12.29
CA PHE A 409 -18.94 -6.39 -13.45
C PHE A 409 -18.03 -6.53 -14.69
N SER A 410 -17.14 -5.56 -14.91
CA SER A 410 -16.17 -5.61 -16.01
C SER A 410 -15.18 -6.78 -15.85
N GLN A 411 -14.68 -7.01 -14.63
CA GLN A 411 -13.77 -8.13 -14.33
C GLN A 411 -14.44 -9.49 -14.53
N LEU A 412 -15.68 -9.65 -14.04
CA LEU A 412 -16.47 -10.87 -14.23
C LEU A 412 -16.80 -11.10 -15.71
N SER A 413 -17.21 -10.06 -16.44
CA SER A 413 -17.50 -10.15 -17.87
C SER A 413 -16.29 -10.61 -18.66
N PHE A 414 -15.10 -10.07 -18.36
CA PHE A 414 -13.85 -10.51 -18.97
C PHE A 414 -13.54 -11.97 -18.61
N PHE A 415 -13.71 -12.38 -17.36
CA PHE A 415 -13.51 -13.75 -16.91
C PHE A 415 -14.42 -14.75 -17.63
N PHE A 416 -15.72 -14.48 -17.73
CA PHE A 416 -16.65 -15.37 -18.42
C PHE A 416 -16.40 -15.41 -19.93
N TYR A 417 -16.07 -14.26 -20.55
CA TYR A 417 -15.71 -14.19 -21.96
C TYR A 417 -14.51 -15.09 -22.27
N GLN A 418 -13.46 -14.99 -21.46
CA GLN A 418 -12.25 -15.76 -21.68
C GLN A 418 -12.44 -17.26 -21.40
N ASN A 419 -13.24 -17.61 -20.40
CA ASN A 419 -13.54 -19.01 -20.14
C ASN A 419 -14.30 -19.65 -21.31
N LYS A 420 -15.28 -18.94 -21.90
CA LYS A 420 -15.96 -19.38 -23.13
C LYS A 420 -15.00 -19.53 -24.31
N LYS A 421 -14.04 -18.61 -24.49
CA LYS A 421 -13.03 -18.69 -25.56
C LYS A 421 -12.13 -19.91 -25.39
N ASN A 422 -11.70 -20.23 -24.17
CA ASN A 422 -10.85 -21.39 -23.91
C ASN A 422 -11.60 -22.72 -24.09
N VAL A 423 -12.91 -22.77 -23.78
CA VAL A 423 -13.76 -23.95 -24.03
C VAL A 423 -13.99 -24.18 -25.53
N ARG A 424 -14.04 -23.12 -26.36
CA ARG A 424 -14.18 -23.26 -27.82
C ARG A 424 -12.89 -23.67 -28.56
N LEU A 425 -11.73 -23.59 -27.89
CA LEU A 425 -10.41 -23.90 -28.47
C LEU A 425 -9.86 -25.26 -27.99
N ARG A 426 -10.53 -25.91 -27.04
CA ARG A 426 -10.35 -27.33 -26.69
C ARG A 426 -11.38 -28.15 -27.45
#